data_AF-A0A8T2VW89-F1
#
_entry.id   AF-A0A8T2VW89-F1
#
_cell.length_a   1.000
_cell.length_b   1.000
_cell.length_c   1.000
_cell.angle_alpha   90.00
_cell.angle_beta   90.00
_cell.angle_gamma   90.00
#
_symmetry.space_group_name_H-M   'P 1'
#
loop_
_entity.id
_entity.type
_entity.pdbx_description
1 polymer ?
#
loop_
_entity_poly.entity_id
_entity_poly.type
_entity_poly.pdbx_seq_one_letter_code
_entity_poly.pdbx_strand_id
1 'polypeptide(L)'
;MQRTTSKYAASSTKFRTLVSQPSNKSVSNAAASVTSTDNTSKGAEVRREDPTAQPEKQEEQPFVWTHCWYPVTALDYLNSSAPMAITVLGFDLVVWQDNDGHWRCFRDSCPHRAAPLSEGSIHPTKGLQCAYHGFTFSGSGKCTGIPQSQGGAALQSAISSPRSCAISYPTTTKHGLLWVWLESGEDASATAAATPLPEMPKTDAAGVPWFQVSSWYIREMDVDYVALMENSADPSHVHWTHAGAIGSPDKAGPIDVSLVVGAEDSRQNNKINTNSFEFIVDDPKKATFRSLKINMPCTLWACSEGMEGGELGLFYNIVPVAPGRCRLMSLPLSTSSKFRFPAKIFHFAPFLRHLYNHKVAAQDIAILHRQGTNLAAEDFRGWKKGFYMPTAADKGILVLRKWLEKAGGGVQWGPNVDSRPIRQAVINRETLFDNYQSHTKHCPHCSKALERVKYGIVLAKILAVLSLTASVVAYVVPTAAGWVVPVSSVVGWGVLSILSWFSVRALYSMEGAFMQTQWRHADNKKLVEFI
;
A
#
# COMPACT_ATOMS: atom_id res chain seq x y z
N MET A 1 13.05 47.05 45.21
CA MET A 1 11.97 48.02 44.93
C MET A 1 11.04 47.37 43.90
N GLN A 2 9.69 47.31 44.02
CA GLN A 2 8.68 48.38 44.21
C GLN A 2 8.73 49.40 43.05
N ARG A 3 7.65 49.87 42.38
CA ARG A 3 6.15 49.79 42.49
C ARG A 3 5.56 50.27 41.11
N THR A 4 4.27 50.27 40.70
CA THR A 4 2.95 49.96 41.33
C THR A 4 1.88 49.58 40.25
N THR A 5 1.26 48.40 40.35
CA THR A 5 -0.21 48.13 40.34
C THR A 5 -1.25 48.91 39.50
N SER A 6 -2.12 48.17 38.77
CA SER A 6 -3.61 48.25 38.81
C SER A 6 -4.19 47.02 38.08
N LYS A 7 -4.97 46.08 38.66
CA LYS A 7 -6.32 46.11 39.29
C LYS A 7 -7.50 46.37 38.34
N TYR A 8 -8.32 45.34 38.11
CA TYR A 8 -9.77 45.37 38.34
C TYR A 8 -10.29 43.96 38.71
N ALA A 9 -11.50 43.89 39.25
CA ALA A 9 -12.19 42.72 39.85
C ALA A 9 -13.68 42.81 39.45
N ALA A 10 -14.59 41.84 39.66
CA ALA A 10 -14.55 40.38 39.83
C ALA A 10 -16.01 39.89 39.75
N SER A 11 -16.27 38.59 39.55
CA SER A 11 -17.58 37.99 39.88
C SER A 11 -17.44 36.48 40.11
N SER A 12 -18.33 35.90 40.90
CA SER A 12 -18.29 34.48 41.29
C SER A 12 -19.69 33.91 41.50
N THR A 13 -20.00 32.81 40.82
CA THR A 13 -21.19 32.00 41.11
C THR A 13 -20.79 30.53 41.16
N LYS A 14 -21.02 29.87 42.31
CA LYS A 14 -20.88 28.42 42.45
C LYS A 14 -22.14 27.75 41.93
N PHE A 15 -22.00 26.61 41.26
CA PHE A 15 -23.09 25.62 41.16
C PHE A 15 -22.68 24.31 41.81
N ARG A 16 -23.68 23.58 42.34
CA ARG A 16 -23.52 22.53 43.33
C ARG A 16 -24.18 21.24 42.85
N THR A 17 -23.51 20.11 43.07
CA THR A 17 -24.00 18.77 42.78
C THR A 17 -25.33 18.47 43.47
N LEU A 18 -26.26 17.84 42.75
CA LEU A 18 -27.36 17.08 43.34
C LEU A 18 -27.63 15.82 42.50
N VAL A 19 -27.93 14.73 43.19
CA VAL A 19 -28.34 13.43 42.64
C VAL A 19 -29.80 13.21 43.04
N SER A 20 -30.61 12.64 42.16
CA SER A 20 -31.97 12.21 42.48
C SER A 20 -32.32 10.88 41.80
N GLN A 21 -32.83 9.93 42.60
CA GLN A 21 -33.46 8.71 42.11
C GLN A 21 -34.95 8.97 41.82
N PRO A 22 -35.58 8.28 40.85
CA PRO A 22 -37.03 8.29 40.69
C PRO A 22 -37.70 7.37 41.72
N SER A 23 -38.82 7.82 42.30
CA SER A 23 -39.60 7.07 43.30
C SER A 23 -40.73 6.24 42.68
N ASN A 24 -40.93 5.01 43.14
CA ASN A 24 -42.13 4.22 42.85
C ASN A 24 -43.42 4.96 43.24
N LYS A 25 -44.41 4.99 42.34
CA LYS A 25 -45.84 5.03 42.70
C LYS A 25 -46.66 4.15 41.76
N SER A 26 -47.42 3.25 42.36
CA SER A 26 -48.42 2.41 41.72
C SER A 26 -49.72 3.17 41.45
N VAL A 27 -50.37 2.90 40.32
CA VAL A 27 -51.81 3.11 40.11
C VAL A 27 -52.39 1.82 39.52
N SER A 28 -53.61 1.48 39.92
CA SER A 28 -54.21 0.15 39.76
C SER A 28 -55.46 0.14 38.89
N ASN A 29 -55.71 -1.01 38.25
CA ASN A 29 -57.02 -1.57 37.89
C ASN A 29 -58.03 -0.73 37.07
N ALA A 30 -58.33 -1.22 35.87
CA ALA A 30 -59.70 -1.53 35.45
C ALA A 30 -59.65 -2.65 34.39
N ALA A 31 -60.75 -3.40 34.21
CA ALA A 31 -60.78 -4.58 33.33
C ALA A 31 -61.96 -4.52 32.33
N ALA A 32 -61.81 -5.22 31.21
CA ALA A 32 -62.90 -5.63 30.31
C ALA A 32 -62.52 -6.97 29.63
N SER A 33 -63.50 -7.80 29.31
CA SER A 33 -63.32 -9.21 28.91
C SER A 33 -63.87 -9.52 27.52
N VAL A 34 -63.23 -10.46 26.81
CA VAL A 34 -63.84 -11.34 25.79
C VAL A 34 -63.20 -12.74 25.93
N THR A 35 -63.92 -13.79 25.54
CA THR A 35 -63.68 -15.19 25.94
C THR A 35 -62.99 -16.08 24.90
N SER A 36 -62.26 -17.09 25.42
CA SER A 36 -62.11 -18.46 24.92
C SER A 36 -61.60 -18.73 23.48
N THR A 37 -60.50 -19.49 23.39
CA THR A 37 -60.58 -20.92 23.01
C THR A 37 -59.31 -21.65 23.43
N ASP A 38 -59.44 -22.92 23.83
CA ASP A 38 -58.30 -23.76 24.23
C ASP A 38 -57.47 -24.20 23.03
N ASN A 39 -56.16 -24.34 23.23
CA ASN A 39 -55.43 -25.42 22.58
C ASN A 39 -54.21 -25.88 23.41
N THR A 40 -53.93 -27.18 23.36
CA THR A 40 -52.93 -27.80 24.24
C THR A 40 -51.52 -27.74 23.66
N SER A 41 -50.52 -27.48 24.51
CA SER A 41 -49.11 -27.75 24.18
C SER A 41 -48.36 -28.21 25.43
N LYS A 42 -47.33 -29.05 25.24
CA LYS A 42 -46.56 -29.67 26.32
C LYS A 42 -45.59 -28.66 26.92
N GLY A 43 -45.42 -28.70 28.25
CA GLY A 43 -44.48 -27.83 28.95
C GLY A 43 -43.03 -28.04 28.47
N ALA A 44 -42.36 -26.95 28.11
CA ALA A 44 -40.92 -26.93 27.90
C ALA A 44 -40.21 -26.73 29.25
N GLU A 45 -39.37 -27.67 29.64
CA GLU A 45 -38.64 -27.61 30.90
C GLU A 45 -37.46 -26.63 30.77
N VAL A 46 -37.56 -25.48 31.43
CA VAL A 46 -36.54 -24.41 31.34
C VAL A 46 -35.29 -24.85 32.13
N ARG A 47 -34.33 -25.44 31.43
CA ARG A 47 -32.99 -25.72 31.94
C ARG A 47 -32.35 -24.41 32.42
N ARG A 48 -32.24 -24.25 33.73
CA ARG A 48 -31.48 -23.14 34.34
C ARG A 48 -30.00 -23.34 34.02
N GLU A 49 -29.38 -22.32 33.44
CA GLU A 49 -27.93 -22.31 33.21
C GLU A 49 -27.20 -22.09 34.54
N ASP A 50 -26.04 -22.74 34.70
CA ASP A 50 -25.23 -22.67 35.91
C ASP A 50 -24.37 -21.39 35.90
N PRO A 51 -24.51 -20.47 36.88
CA PRO A 51 -23.73 -19.23 36.93
C PRO A 51 -22.21 -19.42 37.13
N THR A 52 -21.72 -20.64 37.35
CA THR A 52 -20.32 -20.94 37.62
C THR A 52 -19.53 -21.43 36.40
N ALA A 53 -20.16 -21.57 35.23
CA ALA A 53 -19.48 -21.90 33.98
C ALA A 53 -18.51 -20.77 33.56
N GLN A 54 -17.22 -20.94 33.86
CA GLN A 54 -16.17 -20.10 33.27
C GLN A 54 -16.19 -20.28 31.75
N PRO A 55 -16.04 -19.21 30.96
CA PRO A 55 -15.96 -19.34 29.51
C PRO A 55 -14.76 -20.20 29.14
N GLU A 56 -14.97 -21.26 28.36
CA GLU A 56 -13.89 -22.08 27.84
C GLU A 56 -12.89 -21.19 27.10
N LYS A 57 -11.62 -21.27 27.50
CA LYS A 57 -10.53 -20.70 26.71
C LYS A 57 -10.42 -21.51 25.42
N GLN A 58 -11.07 -21.04 24.36
CA GLN A 58 -10.66 -21.40 23.02
C GLN A 58 -9.17 -21.07 22.88
N GLU A 59 -8.36 -22.09 22.63
CA GLU A 59 -6.96 -21.89 22.29
C GLU A 59 -6.90 -21.18 20.94
N GLU A 60 -6.55 -19.89 20.96
CA GLU A 60 -6.31 -19.10 19.74
C GLU A 60 -5.22 -19.79 18.92
N GLN A 61 -5.62 -20.47 17.84
CA GLN A 61 -4.69 -21.08 16.90
C GLN A 61 -3.74 -20.01 16.34
N PRO A 62 -2.44 -20.31 16.21
CA PRO A 62 -1.46 -19.32 15.76
C PRO A 62 -1.76 -18.84 14.35
N PHE A 63 -1.49 -17.56 14.07
CA PHE A 63 -1.75 -16.96 12.77
C PHE A 63 -0.86 -17.59 11.68
N VAL A 64 -1.50 -18.29 10.73
CA VAL A 64 -0.82 -18.94 9.59
C VAL A 64 -0.68 -17.95 8.44
N TRP A 65 0.54 -17.45 8.24
CA TRP A 65 0.82 -16.36 7.29
C TRP A 65 0.44 -16.67 5.83
N THR A 66 0.46 -17.93 5.40
CA THR A 66 0.05 -18.36 4.04
C THR A 66 -1.46 -18.48 3.87
N HIS A 67 -2.22 -18.66 4.96
CA HIS A 67 -3.69 -18.70 4.96
C HIS A 67 -4.29 -17.28 4.92
N CYS A 68 -3.80 -16.46 4.00
CA CYS A 68 -4.18 -15.06 3.83
C CYS A 68 -4.13 -14.65 2.35
N TRP A 69 -5.01 -13.72 1.99
CA TRP A 69 -4.96 -13.05 0.70
C TRP A 69 -3.91 -11.93 0.71
N TYR A 70 -2.93 -12.03 -0.20
CA TYR A 70 -1.95 -10.96 -0.43
C TYR A 70 -2.22 -10.27 -1.77
N PRO A 71 -2.27 -8.94 -1.83
CA PRO A 71 -2.29 -8.22 -3.10
C PRO A 71 -0.88 -8.25 -3.69
N VAL A 72 -0.72 -8.81 -4.89
CA VAL A 72 0.61 -8.94 -5.50
C VAL A 72 0.97 -7.70 -6.30
N THR A 73 0.05 -7.20 -7.13
CA THR A 73 0.18 -5.95 -7.89
C THR A 73 -1.19 -5.42 -8.35
N ALA A 74 -1.23 -4.23 -8.93
CA ALA A 74 -2.43 -3.65 -9.54
C ALA A 74 -2.62 -4.13 -10.99
N LEU A 75 -3.88 -4.22 -11.44
CA LEU A 75 -4.23 -4.83 -12.73
C LEU A 75 -3.69 -4.05 -13.94
N ASP A 76 -3.44 -2.75 -13.79
CA ASP A 76 -2.84 -1.88 -14.81
C ASP A 76 -1.31 -2.05 -14.95
N TYR A 77 -0.66 -2.64 -13.94
CA TYR A 77 0.78 -2.98 -13.98
C TYR A 77 1.03 -4.35 -14.63
N LEU A 78 -0.01 -5.15 -14.90
CA LEU A 78 0.13 -6.48 -15.48
C LEU A 78 0.19 -6.45 -17.01
N ASN A 79 1.01 -7.33 -17.58
CA ASN A 79 1.08 -7.57 -19.02
C ASN A 79 0.27 -8.82 -19.39
N SER A 80 -0.80 -8.67 -20.17
CA SER A 80 -1.62 -9.81 -20.63
C SER A 80 -0.90 -10.72 -21.64
N SER A 81 0.17 -10.23 -22.27
CA SER A 81 0.86 -10.91 -23.38
C SER A 81 2.12 -11.68 -22.95
N ALA A 82 2.52 -11.61 -21.68
CA ALA A 82 3.70 -12.31 -21.16
C ALA A 82 3.51 -12.68 -19.67
N PRO A 83 4.11 -13.79 -19.20
CA PRO A 83 4.22 -14.04 -17.77
C PRO A 83 5.10 -12.99 -17.08
N MET A 84 4.93 -12.83 -15.76
CA MET A 84 5.70 -11.91 -14.93
C MET A 84 6.11 -12.57 -13.62
N ALA A 85 7.40 -12.49 -13.27
CA ALA A 85 7.91 -12.88 -11.96
C ALA A 85 7.44 -11.90 -10.87
N ILE A 86 7.07 -12.42 -9.70
CA ILE A 86 6.75 -11.63 -8.52
C ILE A 86 6.96 -12.44 -7.23
N THR A 87 7.55 -11.83 -6.20
CA THR A 87 7.82 -12.50 -4.91
C THR A 87 6.92 -11.94 -3.81
N VAL A 88 6.35 -12.79 -2.96
CA VAL A 88 5.63 -12.42 -1.72
C VAL A 88 5.91 -13.48 -0.65
N LEU A 89 6.16 -13.06 0.61
CA LEU A 89 6.62 -13.95 1.69
C LEU A 89 7.84 -14.83 1.33
N GLY A 90 8.67 -14.45 0.35
CA GLY A 90 9.76 -15.31 -0.13
C GLY A 90 9.30 -16.52 -0.97
N PHE A 91 8.02 -16.57 -1.37
CA PHE A 91 7.57 -17.42 -2.45
C PHE A 91 7.78 -16.70 -3.77
N ASP A 92 8.58 -17.29 -4.66
CA ASP A 92 8.72 -16.82 -6.03
C ASP A 92 7.58 -17.37 -6.89
N LEU A 93 6.85 -16.45 -7.52
CA LEU A 93 5.60 -16.70 -8.21
C LEU A 93 5.67 -16.17 -9.65
N VAL A 94 4.95 -16.82 -10.55
CA VAL A 94 4.67 -16.32 -11.89
C VAL A 94 3.20 -15.96 -12.01
N VAL A 95 2.90 -14.71 -12.34
CA VAL A 95 1.55 -14.26 -12.69
C VAL A 95 1.42 -14.11 -14.20
N TRP A 96 0.30 -14.59 -14.76
CA TRP A 96 0.04 -14.60 -16.20
C TRP A 96 -1.47 -14.63 -16.46
N GLN A 97 -1.91 -14.21 -17.65
CA GLN A 97 -3.32 -14.30 -18.06
C GLN A 97 -3.54 -15.58 -18.89
N ASP A 98 -4.53 -16.38 -18.52
CA ASP A 98 -4.87 -17.58 -19.30
C ASP A 98 -5.64 -17.27 -20.59
N ASN A 99 -5.80 -18.29 -21.44
CA ASN A 99 -6.48 -18.15 -22.73
C ASN A 99 -7.98 -17.81 -22.58
N ASP A 100 -8.56 -17.93 -21.38
CA ASP A 100 -9.94 -17.55 -21.03
C ASP A 100 -10.02 -16.13 -20.43
N GLY A 101 -8.89 -15.43 -20.29
CA GLY A 101 -8.82 -14.06 -19.77
C GLY A 101 -8.63 -13.95 -18.24
N HIS A 102 -8.43 -15.05 -17.52
CA HIS A 102 -8.28 -15.03 -16.07
C HIS A 102 -6.82 -14.89 -15.64
N TRP A 103 -6.54 -14.06 -14.64
CA TRP A 103 -5.22 -14.01 -14.01
C TRP A 103 -4.96 -15.25 -13.17
N ARG A 104 -3.84 -15.93 -13.43
CA ARG A 104 -3.38 -17.12 -12.74
C ARG A 104 -2.04 -16.86 -12.06
N CYS A 105 -1.76 -17.61 -11.00
CA CYS A 105 -0.52 -17.50 -10.23
C CYS A 105 0.03 -18.89 -9.94
N PHE A 106 1.22 -19.21 -10.44
CA PHE A 106 1.93 -20.46 -10.13
C PHE A 106 3.19 -20.18 -9.31
N ARG A 107 3.76 -21.21 -8.67
CA ARG A 107 5.15 -21.16 -8.22
C ARG A 107 6.06 -20.99 -9.45
N ASP A 108 7.05 -20.11 -9.37
CA ASP A 108 7.97 -19.82 -10.48
C ASP A 108 9.06 -20.90 -10.66
N SER A 109 8.64 -22.16 -10.84
CA SER A 109 9.52 -23.31 -10.94
C SER A 109 8.85 -24.43 -11.73
N CYS A 110 9.31 -24.64 -12.96
CA CYS A 110 8.80 -25.70 -13.84
C CYS A 110 9.00 -27.09 -13.20
N PRO A 111 7.96 -27.93 -13.07
CA PRO A 111 8.05 -29.24 -12.42
C PRO A 111 9.00 -30.23 -13.12
N HIS A 112 9.38 -29.97 -14.37
CA HIS A 112 10.33 -30.80 -15.12
C HIS A 112 11.77 -30.68 -14.56
N ARG A 113 12.35 -29.47 -14.50
CA ARG A 113 13.75 -29.23 -14.07
C ARG A 113 13.96 -27.87 -13.36
N ALA A 114 12.96 -27.38 -12.64
CA ALA A 114 12.99 -26.16 -11.82
C ALA A 114 13.39 -24.84 -12.50
N ALA A 115 13.41 -24.78 -13.84
CA ALA A 115 13.59 -23.51 -14.55
C ALA A 115 12.40 -22.56 -14.29
N PRO A 116 12.63 -21.23 -14.23
CA PRO A 116 11.55 -20.26 -14.08
C PRO A 116 10.53 -20.39 -15.20
N LEU A 117 9.27 -20.23 -14.83
CA LEU A 117 8.11 -20.14 -15.72
C LEU A 117 7.82 -18.69 -16.13
N SER A 118 8.33 -17.71 -15.37
CA SER A 118 8.30 -16.28 -15.67
C SER A 118 9.15 -15.88 -16.89
N GLU A 119 10.23 -16.61 -17.18
CA GLU A 119 11.00 -16.51 -18.43
C GLU A 119 10.28 -17.20 -19.62
N GLY A 120 9.06 -17.68 -19.41
CA GLY A 120 8.23 -18.39 -20.39
C GLY A 120 7.44 -17.49 -21.35
N SER A 121 6.47 -18.11 -22.02
CA SER A 121 5.53 -17.42 -22.93
C SER A 121 4.11 -17.95 -22.75
N ILE A 122 3.10 -17.22 -23.22
CA ILE A 122 1.70 -17.68 -23.20
C ILE A 122 1.43 -18.39 -24.55
N HIS A 123 1.23 -19.71 -24.52
CA HIS A 123 0.90 -20.47 -25.73
C HIS A 123 -0.54 -20.15 -26.18
N PRO A 124 -0.82 -19.92 -27.48
CA PRO A 124 -2.12 -19.47 -27.97
C PRO A 124 -3.33 -20.33 -27.57
N THR A 125 -3.13 -21.61 -27.26
CA THR A 125 -4.18 -22.60 -26.98
C THR A 125 -3.84 -23.61 -25.86
N LYS A 126 -2.77 -23.41 -25.08
CA LYS A 126 -2.29 -24.42 -24.10
C LYS A 126 -1.91 -23.85 -22.73
N GLY A 127 -2.12 -22.56 -22.51
CA GLY A 127 -1.67 -21.83 -21.34
C GLY A 127 -0.16 -21.56 -21.31
N LEU A 128 0.41 -21.44 -20.11
CA LEU A 128 1.80 -21.01 -19.89
C LEU A 128 2.79 -22.05 -20.44
N GLN A 129 3.81 -21.60 -21.17
CA GLN A 129 4.87 -22.41 -21.75
C GLN A 129 6.23 -22.10 -21.11
N CYS A 130 6.88 -23.13 -20.57
CA CYS A 130 8.24 -23.02 -20.02
C CYS A 130 9.27 -22.87 -21.16
N ALA A 131 10.08 -21.81 -21.14
CA ALA A 131 11.06 -21.54 -22.21
C ALA A 131 12.17 -22.59 -22.33
N TYR A 132 12.51 -23.33 -21.26
CA TYR A 132 13.63 -24.28 -21.30
C TYR A 132 13.33 -25.53 -22.16
N HIS A 133 12.13 -26.09 -22.05
CA HIS A 133 11.76 -27.35 -22.74
C HIS A 133 10.39 -27.29 -23.43
N GLY A 134 9.71 -26.14 -23.45
CA GLY A 134 8.42 -25.98 -24.12
C GLY A 134 7.25 -26.73 -23.49
N PHE A 135 7.39 -27.27 -22.27
CA PHE A 135 6.29 -27.84 -21.50
C PHE A 135 5.19 -26.78 -21.29
N THR A 136 3.93 -27.15 -21.51
CA THR A 136 2.78 -26.23 -21.36
C THR A 136 1.87 -26.63 -20.21
N PHE A 137 1.21 -25.65 -19.59
CA PHE A 137 0.34 -25.81 -18.41
C PHE A 137 -0.96 -25.01 -18.55
N SER A 138 -2.11 -25.65 -18.28
CA SER A 138 -3.43 -24.97 -18.22
C SER A 138 -3.49 -23.96 -17.07
N GLY A 139 -4.50 -23.10 -17.03
CA GLY A 139 -4.72 -22.15 -15.94
C GLY A 139 -4.87 -22.76 -14.53
N SER A 140 -5.08 -24.07 -14.42
CA SER A 140 -5.09 -24.84 -13.16
C SER A 140 -3.76 -25.52 -12.82
N GLY A 141 -2.69 -25.25 -13.57
CA GLY A 141 -1.37 -25.87 -13.42
C GLY A 141 -1.23 -27.26 -14.05
N LYS A 142 -2.31 -27.89 -14.53
CA LYS A 142 -2.24 -29.22 -15.18
C LYS A 142 -1.37 -29.15 -16.44
N CYS A 143 -0.48 -30.13 -16.63
CA CYS A 143 0.30 -30.22 -17.86
C CYS A 143 -0.61 -30.45 -19.09
N THR A 144 -0.42 -29.66 -20.14
CA THR A 144 -1.18 -29.71 -21.40
C THR A 144 -0.34 -30.17 -22.59
N GLY A 145 0.98 -30.28 -22.44
CA GLY A 145 1.87 -30.63 -23.54
C GLY A 145 3.33 -30.83 -23.11
N ILE A 146 3.94 -31.88 -23.66
CA ILE A 146 5.34 -32.25 -23.48
C ILE A 146 5.92 -32.46 -24.89
N PRO A 147 6.61 -31.47 -25.48
CA PRO A 147 7.02 -31.52 -26.88
C PRO A 147 7.97 -32.66 -27.24
N GLN A 148 8.71 -33.20 -26.26
CA GLN A 148 9.68 -34.29 -26.43
C GLN A 148 9.05 -35.68 -26.26
N SER A 149 7.74 -35.78 -26.03
CA SER A 149 7.05 -37.06 -25.93
C SER A 149 6.78 -37.67 -27.31
N GLN A 150 6.84 -38.99 -27.41
CA GLN A 150 6.49 -39.76 -28.62
C GLN A 150 4.98 -39.69 -29.00
N GLY A 151 4.18 -38.93 -28.24
CA GLY A 151 2.74 -38.79 -28.46
C GLY A 151 1.94 -39.98 -27.90
N GLY A 152 0.73 -40.17 -28.43
CA GLY A 152 -0.15 -41.30 -28.09
C GLY A 152 -0.32 -41.53 -26.57
N ALA A 153 -0.30 -42.80 -26.17
CA ALA A 153 -0.43 -43.21 -24.77
C ALA A 153 0.70 -42.70 -23.87
N ALA A 154 1.93 -42.54 -24.39
CA ALA A 154 3.07 -42.04 -23.62
C ALA A 154 2.87 -40.57 -23.21
N LEU A 155 2.36 -39.73 -24.11
CA LEU A 155 1.97 -38.36 -23.79
C LEU A 155 0.81 -38.32 -22.79
N GLN A 156 -0.24 -39.12 -23.01
CA GLN A 156 -1.42 -39.13 -22.11
C GLN A 156 -1.07 -39.59 -20.69
N SER A 157 -0.19 -40.58 -20.54
CA SER A 157 0.34 -41.01 -19.24
C SER A 157 1.13 -39.89 -18.54
N ALA A 158 2.04 -39.24 -19.27
CA ALA A 158 2.89 -38.19 -18.71
C ALA A 158 2.11 -36.93 -18.27
N ILE A 159 1.15 -36.44 -19.07
CA ILE A 159 0.34 -35.26 -18.73
C ILE A 159 -0.76 -35.56 -17.69
N SER A 160 -1.04 -36.84 -17.41
CA SER A 160 -1.95 -37.26 -16.34
C SER A 160 -1.24 -37.49 -15.01
N SER A 161 0.09 -37.46 -14.96
CA SER A 161 0.85 -37.58 -13.71
C SER A 161 0.78 -36.28 -12.91
N PRO A 162 0.40 -36.28 -11.62
CA PRO A 162 0.46 -35.09 -10.77
C PRO A 162 1.86 -34.46 -10.70
N ARG A 163 2.91 -35.27 -10.91
CA ARG A 163 4.31 -34.82 -10.97
C ARG A 163 4.66 -33.97 -12.19
N SER A 164 3.80 -33.90 -13.21
CA SER A 164 3.98 -33.00 -14.36
C SER A 164 3.22 -31.68 -14.20
N CYS A 165 2.37 -31.52 -13.18
CA CYS A 165 1.62 -30.29 -12.94
C CYS A 165 2.49 -29.20 -12.29
N ALA A 166 2.27 -27.94 -12.68
CA ALA A 166 2.79 -26.78 -11.96
C ALA A 166 1.98 -26.56 -10.67
N ILE A 167 2.64 -26.06 -9.61
CA ILE A 167 1.96 -25.71 -8.36
C ILE A 167 1.16 -24.43 -8.59
N SER A 168 -0.17 -24.52 -8.49
CA SER A 168 -1.11 -23.41 -8.72
C SER A 168 -1.68 -22.85 -7.42
N TYR A 169 -1.69 -21.53 -7.32
CA TYR A 169 -2.22 -20.76 -6.20
C TYR A 169 -3.56 -20.12 -6.56
N PRO A 170 -4.56 -20.11 -5.65
CA PRO A 170 -5.82 -19.41 -5.89
C PRO A 170 -5.61 -17.91 -6.14
N THR A 171 -6.32 -17.38 -7.14
CA THR A 171 -6.26 -15.98 -7.56
C THR A 171 -7.64 -15.34 -7.54
N THR A 172 -7.69 -14.02 -7.32
CA THR A 172 -8.92 -13.22 -7.39
C THR A 172 -8.60 -11.74 -7.62
N THR A 173 -9.56 -10.97 -8.11
CA THR A 173 -9.38 -9.55 -8.47
C THR A 173 -10.37 -8.65 -7.75
N LYS A 174 -9.88 -7.71 -6.93
CA LYS A 174 -10.72 -6.78 -6.13
C LYS A 174 -9.99 -5.46 -5.92
N HIS A 175 -10.74 -4.35 -5.89
CA HIS A 175 -10.21 -2.97 -5.73
C HIS A 175 -9.15 -2.55 -6.77
N GLY A 176 -9.16 -3.17 -7.95
CA GLY A 176 -8.14 -2.95 -8.99
C GLY A 176 -6.81 -3.68 -8.76
N LEU A 177 -6.76 -4.61 -7.79
CA LEU A 177 -5.59 -5.43 -7.48
C LEU A 177 -5.82 -6.90 -7.86
N LEU A 178 -4.73 -7.58 -8.24
CA LEU A 178 -4.65 -9.04 -8.25
C LEU A 178 -4.24 -9.51 -6.85
N TRP A 179 -5.01 -10.43 -6.29
CA TRP A 179 -4.74 -11.07 -5.00
C TRP A 179 -4.43 -12.55 -5.20
N VAL A 180 -3.52 -13.06 -4.38
CA VAL A 180 -3.06 -14.46 -4.38
C VAL A 180 -3.18 -15.03 -2.96
N TRP A 181 -3.61 -16.28 -2.87
CA TRP A 181 -3.60 -17.10 -1.66
C TRP A 181 -2.39 -18.04 -1.71
N LEU A 182 -1.56 -18.09 -0.66
CA LEU A 182 -0.23 -18.71 -0.74
C LEU A 182 -0.19 -20.20 -0.36
N GLU A 183 -1.36 -20.85 -0.31
CA GLU A 183 -1.48 -22.32 -0.29
C GLU A 183 -2.03 -22.85 -1.62
N SER A 184 -1.68 -24.09 -1.96
CA SER A 184 -2.05 -24.74 -3.23
C SER A 184 -2.83 -26.04 -3.03
N GLY A 185 -3.85 -26.29 -3.85
CA GLY A 185 -4.66 -27.51 -3.80
C GLY A 185 -6.17 -27.23 -3.71
N GLU A 186 -6.97 -28.29 -3.58
CA GLU A 186 -8.43 -28.18 -3.52
C GLU A 186 -8.90 -27.57 -2.19
N ASP A 187 -8.39 -28.05 -1.05
CA ASP A 187 -8.66 -27.49 0.28
C ASP A 187 -8.22 -26.02 0.39
N ALA A 188 -7.07 -25.68 -0.20
CA ALA A 188 -6.58 -24.31 -0.28
C ALA A 188 -7.52 -23.42 -1.11
N SER A 189 -8.03 -23.93 -2.24
CA SER A 189 -8.99 -23.22 -3.09
C SER A 189 -10.33 -22.99 -2.39
N ALA A 190 -10.84 -24.00 -1.66
CA ALA A 190 -12.05 -23.89 -0.86
C ALA A 190 -11.88 -22.89 0.30
N THR A 191 -10.76 -22.96 1.02
CA THR A 191 -10.44 -22.06 2.13
C THR A 191 -10.27 -20.62 1.65
N ALA A 192 -9.58 -20.40 0.53
CA ALA A 192 -9.43 -19.09 -0.10
C ALA A 192 -10.79 -18.50 -0.51
N ALA A 193 -11.66 -19.30 -1.14
CA ALA A 193 -13.00 -18.87 -1.55
C ALA A 193 -13.92 -18.56 -0.35
N ALA A 194 -13.74 -19.25 0.78
CA ALA A 194 -14.46 -18.98 2.03
C ALA A 194 -13.89 -17.80 2.84
N THR A 195 -12.66 -17.35 2.55
CA THR A 195 -11.98 -16.29 3.30
C THR A 195 -12.21 -14.92 2.66
N PRO A 196 -12.84 -13.96 3.35
CA PRO A 196 -13.13 -12.65 2.78
C PRO A 196 -11.84 -11.85 2.53
N LEU A 197 -11.78 -11.22 1.36
CA LEU A 197 -10.80 -10.18 1.05
C LEU A 197 -11.07 -8.92 1.88
N PRO A 198 -10.04 -8.23 2.40
CA PRO A 198 -10.18 -6.90 3.00
C PRO A 198 -11.06 -5.95 2.16
N GLU A 199 -11.94 -5.20 2.82
CA GLU A 199 -12.78 -4.21 2.18
C GLU A 199 -12.18 -2.81 2.25
N MET A 200 -12.24 -2.11 1.13
CA MET A 200 -12.08 -0.65 1.10
C MET A 200 -13.45 -0.03 1.43
N PRO A 201 -13.54 0.92 2.37
CA PRO A 201 -14.80 1.59 2.70
C PRO A 201 -15.48 2.20 1.47
N LYS A 202 -16.80 2.02 1.37
CA LYS A 202 -17.61 2.50 0.23
C LYS A 202 -17.98 3.98 0.35
N THR A 203 -18.13 4.47 1.58
CA THR A 203 -18.44 5.86 1.92
C THR A 203 -17.60 6.35 3.09
N ASP A 204 -17.56 7.66 3.31
CA ASP A 204 -17.15 8.23 4.61
C ASP A 204 -18.26 8.05 5.69
N ALA A 205 -18.00 8.58 6.88
CA ALA A 205 -18.92 8.54 8.01
C ALA A 205 -20.22 9.36 7.79
N ALA A 206 -20.25 10.26 6.80
CA ALA A 206 -21.44 11.00 6.40
C ALA A 206 -22.22 10.32 5.25
N GLY A 207 -21.76 9.17 4.77
CA GLY A 207 -22.39 8.43 3.67
C GLY A 207 -22.01 8.93 2.27
N VAL A 208 -21.01 9.81 2.14
CA VAL A 208 -20.54 10.30 0.83
C VAL A 208 -19.62 9.25 0.18
N PRO A 209 -19.85 8.84 -1.08
CA PRO A 209 -19.01 7.83 -1.73
C PRO A 209 -17.55 8.27 -1.93
N TRP A 210 -16.62 7.35 -1.70
CA TRP A 210 -15.21 7.53 -2.03
C TRP A 210 -14.97 7.42 -3.55
N PHE A 211 -14.16 8.33 -4.10
CA PHE A 211 -13.65 8.23 -5.47
C PHE A 211 -12.13 8.28 -5.53
N GLN A 212 -11.53 7.59 -6.50
CA GLN A 212 -10.08 7.55 -6.71
C GLN A 212 -9.53 8.90 -7.18
N VAL A 213 -8.51 9.42 -6.50
CA VAL A 213 -7.83 10.70 -6.81
C VAL A 213 -6.70 10.53 -7.82
N SER A 214 -6.12 9.33 -7.89
CA SER A 214 -5.06 8.93 -8.82
C SER A 214 -5.09 7.39 -8.99
N SER A 215 -4.16 6.81 -9.74
CA SER A 215 -4.02 5.35 -9.85
C SER A 215 -3.21 4.74 -8.70
N TRP A 216 -3.02 3.42 -8.73
CA TRP A 216 -2.19 2.70 -7.75
C TRP A 216 -0.73 3.11 -7.88
N TYR A 217 -0.14 3.58 -6.78
CA TYR A 217 1.30 3.77 -6.63
C TYR A 217 1.90 2.52 -5.97
N ILE A 218 2.79 1.80 -6.67
CA ILE A 218 3.43 0.58 -6.18
C ILE A 218 4.95 0.76 -6.16
N ARG A 219 5.59 0.68 -5.00
CA ARG A 219 7.06 0.71 -4.87
C ARG A 219 7.55 -0.48 -4.06
N GLU A 220 8.52 -1.21 -4.58
CA GLU A 220 9.34 -2.13 -3.77
C GLU A 220 10.47 -1.38 -3.06
N MET A 221 10.76 -1.76 -1.82
CA MET A 221 11.65 -1.01 -0.95
C MET A 221 12.49 -1.97 -0.12
N ASP A 222 13.79 -1.69 -0.01
CA ASP A 222 14.73 -2.35 0.90
C ASP A 222 14.53 -1.84 2.34
N VAL A 223 13.31 -2.00 2.81
CA VAL A 223 12.82 -1.67 4.15
C VAL A 223 12.14 -2.93 4.68
N ASP A 224 12.39 -3.25 5.95
CA ASP A 224 11.72 -4.38 6.58
C ASP A 224 10.20 -4.14 6.71
N TYR A 225 9.42 -5.20 6.46
CA TYR A 225 7.96 -5.17 6.56
C TYR A 225 7.48 -4.72 7.94
N VAL A 226 8.12 -5.18 9.04
CA VAL A 226 7.70 -4.79 10.38
C VAL A 226 8.02 -3.33 10.64
N ALA A 227 9.21 -2.86 10.23
CA ALA A 227 9.60 -1.46 10.38
C ALA A 227 8.64 -0.49 9.65
N LEU A 228 8.15 -0.86 8.46
CA LEU A 228 7.18 -0.03 7.73
C LEU A 228 5.76 -0.11 8.32
N MET A 229 5.35 -1.26 8.86
CA MET A 229 4.09 -1.40 9.60
C MET A 229 4.11 -0.61 10.93
N GLU A 230 5.25 -0.57 11.62
CA GLU A 230 5.46 0.25 12.83
C GLU A 230 5.44 1.74 12.50
N ASN A 231 6.16 2.16 11.46
CA ASN A 231 6.12 3.53 10.92
C ASN A 231 4.69 3.97 10.56
N SER A 232 3.91 3.09 9.92
CA SER A 232 2.50 3.37 9.61
C SER A 232 1.63 3.52 10.86
N ALA A 233 1.92 2.77 11.92
CA ALA A 233 1.20 2.79 13.19
C ALA A 233 1.64 3.91 14.15
N ASP A 234 2.68 4.68 13.82
CA ASP A 234 3.16 5.84 14.58
C ASP A 234 2.75 7.16 13.90
N PRO A 235 1.82 7.96 14.47
CA PRO A 235 1.50 9.28 13.92
C PRO A 235 2.59 10.34 14.19
N SER A 236 3.55 10.10 15.10
CA SER A 236 4.46 11.14 15.61
C SER A 236 5.65 11.45 14.70
N HIS A 237 6.21 10.46 13.99
CA HIS A 237 7.31 10.70 13.04
C HIS A 237 6.93 11.68 11.92
N VAL A 238 5.65 11.73 11.54
CA VAL A 238 5.19 12.41 10.31
C VAL A 238 5.57 13.89 10.28
N HIS A 239 5.43 14.59 11.40
CA HIS A 239 5.74 16.02 11.48
C HIS A 239 7.25 16.32 11.44
N TRP A 240 8.10 15.33 11.71
CA TRP A 240 9.57 15.41 11.61
C TRP A 240 10.09 14.86 10.27
N THR A 241 9.95 13.56 10.03
CA THR A 241 10.45 12.85 8.83
C THR A 241 9.95 13.50 7.53
N HIS A 242 8.67 13.90 7.51
CA HIS A 242 8.05 14.52 6.35
C HIS A 242 8.01 16.06 6.37
N ALA A 243 8.89 16.69 7.14
CA ALA A 243 9.08 18.14 7.12
C ALA A 243 9.23 18.66 5.68
N GLY A 244 8.37 19.60 5.28
CA GLY A 244 8.35 20.18 3.94
C GLY A 244 7.70 19.32 2.85
N ALA A 245 7.08 18.19 3.20
CA ALA A 245 6.32 17.33 2.29
C ALA A 245 4.85 17.18 2.73
N ILE A 246 4.57 16.39 3.78
CA ILE A 246 3.25 16.27 4.43
C ILE A 246 3.26 16.68 5.91
N GLY A 247 4.44 16.91 6.50
CA GLY A 247 4.63 17.34 7.89
C GLY A 247 5.24 18.74 8.01
N SER A 248 5.15 19.31 9.22
CA SER A 248 5.95 20.46 9.67
C SER A 248 6.32 20.29 11.14
N PRO A 249 7.58 20.47 11.55
CA PRO A 249 8.00 20.35 12.95
C PRO A 249 7.24 21.29 13.90
N ASP A 250 6.80 22.46 13.42
CA ASP A 250 6.00 23.43 14.20
C ASP A 250 4.64 22.86 14.70
N LYS A 251 4.19 21.74 14.13
CA LYS A 251 2.97 21.02 14.54
C LYS A 251 3.25 19.83 15.46
N ALA A 252 4.51 19.45 15.67
CA ALA A 252 4.85 18.30 16.50
C ALA A 252 4.53 18.58 17.98
N GLY A 253 4.01 17.56 18.66
CA GLY A 253 3.63 17.64 20.07
C GLY A 253 3.00 16.33 20.57
N PRO A 254 2.42 16.32 21.78
CA PRO A 254 1.75 15.13 22.31
C PRO A 254 0.54 14.74 21.46
N ILE A 255 0.57 13.52 20.91
CA ILE A 255 -0.53 12.88 20.18
C ILE A 255 -1.13 11.80 21.07
N ASP A 256 -2.37 12.01 21.49
CA ASP A 256 -3.16 11.00 22.20
C ASP A 256 -3.92 10.15 21.18
N VAL A 257 -3.72 8.83 21.29
CA VAL A 257 -4.34 7.81 20.44
C VAL A 257 -5.29 6.95 21.27
N SER A 258 -6.55 6.87 20.86
CA SER A 258 -7.53 5.89 21.33
C SER A 258 -7.50 4.65 20.43
N LEU A 259 -7.79 3.48 21.02
CA LEU A 259 -7.66 2.17 20.38
C LEU A 259 -8.99 1.44 20.37
N VAL A 260 -9.45 1.04 19.18
CA VAL A 260 -10.60 0.16 18.99
C VAL A 260 -10.11 -1.19 18.47
N VAL A 261 -10.05 -2.18 19.37
CA VAL A 261 -9.72 -3.57 19.02
C VAL A 261 -10.97 -4.28 18.50
N GLY A 262 -10.89 -4.98 17.37
CA GLY A 262 -12.02 -5.75 16.83
C GLY A 262 -13.16 -4.89 16.29
N ALA A 263 -12.82 -3.77 15.63
CA ALA A 263 -13.77 -2.79 15.10
C ALA A 263 -14.67 -3.34 13.96
N GLU A 264 -15.79 -3.93 14.39
CA GLU A 264 -17.05 -4.19 13.66
C GLU A 264 -16.97 -4.40 12.13
N ASP A 265 -16.53 -5.59 11.71
CA ASP A 265 -17.08 -6.24 10.50
C ASP A 265 -18.31 -7.13 10.86
N SER A 266 -18.90 -6.86 12.04
CA SER A 266 -20.03 -7.58 12.67
C SER A 266 -21.29 -7.60 11.82
N ARG A 267 -21.52 -6.54 11.02
CA ARG A 267 -22.73 -6.33 10.21
C ARG A 267 -22.90 -7.29 9.03
N GLN A 268 -21.97 -8.23 8.80
CA GLN A 268 -22.08 -9.14 7.65
C GLN A 268 -21.88 -10.64 7.92
N ASN A 269 -21.29 -11.08 9.04
CA ASN A 269 -21.22 -12.54 9.32
C ASN A 269 -20.98 -12.99 10.78
N ASN A 270 -21.28 -12.15 11.77
CA ASN A 270 -21.34 -12.53 13.20
C ASN A 270 -20.07 -13.20 13.81
N LYS A 271 -18.91 -13.05 13.16
CA LYS A 271 -17.59 -13.48 13.66
C LYS A 271 -16.73 -12.25 13.93
N ILE A 272 -16.14 -12.17 15.12
CA ILE A 272 -15.19 -11.11 15.47
C ILE A 272 -13.89 -11.36 14.71
N ASN A 273 -13.47 -10.40 13.89
CA ASN A 273 -12.16 -10.42 13.25
C ASN A 273 -11.09 -10.00 14.29
N THR A 274 -10.41 -10.98 14.89
CA THR A 274 -9.33 -10.75 15.86
C THR A 274 -8.03 -10.25 15.24
N ASN A 275 -7.95 -10.18 13.90
CA ASN A 275 -6.81 -9.70 13.13
C ASN A 275 -6.99 -8.27 12.60
N SER A 276 -7.89 -7.47 13.17
CA SER A 276 -8.00 -6.03 12.85
C SER A 276 -8.10 -5.11 14.06
N PHE A 277 -7.48 -3.93 13.91
CA PHE A 277 -7.35 -2.89 14.93
C PHE A 277 -7.57 -1.53 14.28
N GLU A 278 -8.30 -0.63 14.92
CA GLU A 278 -8.38 0.78 14.49
C GLU A 278 -7.81 1.70 15.56
N PHE A 279 -6.88 2.56 15.13
CA PHE A 279 -6.31 3.63 15.93
C PHE A 279 -7.03 4.93 15.57
N ILE A 280 -7.50 5.67 16.56
CA ILE A 280 -8.15 6.98 16.37
C ILE A 280 -7.29 8.02 17.09
N VAL A 281 -7.02 9.14 16.42
CA VAL A 281 -6.29 10.27 17.00
C VAL A 281 -7.28 11.24 17.61
N ASP A 282 -7.14 11.50 18.92
CA ASP A 282 -8.13 12.23 19.70
C ASP A 282 -8.19 13.73 19.33
N ASP A 283 -7.09 14.28 18.80
CA ASP A 283 -7.02 15.62 18.19
C ASP A 283 -6.47 15.52 16.75
N PRO A 284 -7.33 15.43 15.73
CA PRO A 284 -6.92 15.20 14.34
C PRO A 284 -6.14 16.37 13.72
N LYS A 285 -5.95 17.50 14.43
CA LYS A 285 -5.12 18.63 13.96
C LYS A 285 -3.63 18.45 14.25
N LYS A 286 -3.27 17.46 15.08
CA LYS A 286 -1.89 17.11 15.48
C LYS A 286 -1.30 15.90 14.74
N ALA A 287 -2.06 15.29 13.84
CA ALA A 287 -1.63 14.16 13.02
C ALA A 287 -2.08 14.37 11.57
N THR A 288 -1.54 13.60 10.63
CA THR A 288 -2.01 13.60 9.24
C THR A 288 -3.17 12.64 8.99
N PHE A 289 -3.56 11.83 9.96
CA PHE A 289 -4.76 10.99 9.92
C PHE A 289 -5.59 11.13 11.20
N ARG A 290 -6.91 11.09 11.05
CA ARG A 290 -7.89 10.98 12.14
C ARG A 290 -8.00 9.54 12.61
N SER A 291 -7.99 8.57 11.69
CA SER A 291 -7.94 7.15 12.06
C SER A 291 -7.15 6.29 11.06
N LEU A 292 -6.73 5.12 11.56
CA LEU A 292 -6.01 4.09 10.83
C LEU A 292 -6.57 2.71 11.22
N LYS A 293 -7.36 2.07 10.35
CA LYS A 293 -7.74 0.66 10.49
C LYS A 293 -6.69 -0.21 9.80
N ILE A 294 -6.02 -1.08 10.56
CA ILE A 294 -5.11 -2.11 10.06
C ILE A 294 -5.85 -3.45 10.08
N ASN A 295 -5.82 -4.15 8.95
CA ASN A 295 -6.29 -5.52 8.78
C ASN A 295 -5.06 -6.38 8.45
N MET A 296 -4.65 -7.20 9.42
CA MET A 296 -3.46 -8.04 9.29
C MET A 296 -3.70 -9.12 8.20
N PRO A 297 -2.65 -9.51 7.44
CA PRO A 297 -1.25 -9.17 7.64
C PRO A 297 -0.80 -7.86 6.99
N CYS A 298 -1.51 -7.33 5.98
CA CYS A 298 -0.92 -6.35 5.07
C CYS A 298 -1.80 -5.19 4.60
N THR A 299 -3.08 -5.07 4.98
CA THR A 299 -4.00 -4.06 4.43
C THR A 299 -4.32 -2.95 5.43
N LEU A 300 -4.16 -1.69 5.02
CA LEU A 300 -4.32 -0.51 5.86
C LEU A 300 -5.29 0.49 5.20
N TRP A 301 -6.09 1.13 6.05
CA TRP A 301 -6.98 2.23 5.68
C TRP A 301 -6.73 3.40 6.61
N ALA A 302 -6.13 4.47 6.10
CA ALA A 302 -6.00 5.73 6.81
C ALA A 302 -7.07 6.73 6.33
N CYS A 303 -7.68 7.46 7.25
CA CYS A 303 -8.64 8.53 6.95
C CYS A 303 -8.20 9.85 7.60
N SER A 304 -8.36 10.97 6.89
CA SER A 304 -7.89 12.30 7.27
C SER A 304 -8.87 13.41 6.85
N GLU A 305 -8.79 14.57 7.50
CA GLU A 305 -9.57 15.76 7.12
C GLU A 305 -9.09 16.27 5.75
N GLY A 306 -10.00 16.38 4.79
CA GLY A 306 -9.72 16.81 3.42
C GLY A 306 -10.11 18.26 3.15
N MET A 307 -10.29 18.61 1.87
CA MET A 307 -10.65 19.97 1.47
C MET A 307 -12.13 20.26 1.64
N GLU A 308 -12.44 21.43 2.22
CA GLU A 308 -13.81 21.94 2.44
C GLU A 308 -14.74 20.99 3.20
N GLY A 309 -14.22 20.25 4.19
CA GLY A 309 -15.01 19.39 5.07
C GLY A 309 -15.38 18.01 4.50
N GLY A 310 -14.95 17.69 3.28
CA GLY A 310 -14.90 16.29 2.82
C GLY A 310 -13.64 15.57 3.33
N GLU A 311 -13.61 14.25 3.27
CA GLU A 311 -12.50 13.44 3.78
C GLU A 311 -11.48 13.08 2.69
N LEU A 312 -10.23 12.84 3.10
CA LEU A 312 -9.16 12.25 2.28
C LEU A 312 -8.76 10.90 2.88
N GLY A 313 -8.83 9.85 2.07
CA GLY A 313 -8.56 8.47 2.45
C GLY A 313 -7.37 7.90 1.71
N LEU A 314 -6.65 6.98 2.35
CA LEU A 314 -5.58 6.21 1.75
C LEU A 314 -5.85 4.73 2.00
N PHE A 315 -6.20 4.00 0.94
CA PHE A 315 -6.25 2.55 0.97
C PHE A 315 -4.88 2.04 0.50
N TYR A 316 -4.15 1.35 1.37
CA TYR A 316 -2.80 0.91 1.07
C TYR A 316 -2.49 -0.47 1.64
N ASN A 317 -1.45 -1.09 1.09
CA ASN A 317 -0.98 -2.39 1.53
C ASN A 317 0.54 -2.37 1.68
N ILE A 318 1.03 -2.99 2.74
CA ILE A 318 2.45 -3.19 3.04
C ILE A 318 2.70 -4.70 3.00
N VAL A 319 3.17 -5.16 1.85
CA VAL A 319 3.27 -6.58 1.55
C VAL A 319 4.70 -7.05 1.83
N PRO A 320 4.91 -8.09 2.67
CA PRO A 320 6.24 -8.66 2.87
C PRO A 320 6.70 -9.36 1.58
N VAL A 321 7.88 -8.98 1.07
CA VAL A 321 8.44 -9.54 -0.17
C VAL A 321 9.50 -10.59 0.17
N ALA A 322 10.51 -10.18 0.94
CA ALA A 322 11.61 -11.01 1.44
C ALA A 322 12.14 -10.37 2.75
N PRO A 323 13.04 -11.02 3.52
CA PRO A 323 13.55 -10.44 4.77
C PRO A 323 14.21 -9.07 4.51
N GLY A 324 13.74 -8.02 5.21
CA GLY A 324 14.21 -6.65 4.97
C GLY A 324 13.76 -6.01 3.65
N ARG A 325 12.79 -6.60 2.94
CA ARG A 325 12.16 -6.04 1.73
C ARG A 325 10.63 -6.12 1.77
N CYS A 326 9.97 -5.01 1.46
CA CYS A 326 8.51 -4.92 1.37
C CYS A 326 8.06 -4.18 0.10
N ARG A 327 6.80 -4.39 -0.30
CA ARG A 327 6.12 -3.67 -1.37
C ARG A 327 5.03 -2.79 -0.79
N LEU A 328 5.18 -1.48 -0.92
CA LEU A 328 4.12 -0.51 -0.62
C LEU A 328 3.23 -0.38 -1.86
N MET A 329 1.94 -0.59 -1.69
CA MET A 329 0.91 -0.40 -2.73
C MET A 329 -0.14 0.57 -2.17
N SER A 330 -0.29 1.77 -2.73
CA SER A 330 -1.18 2.81 -2.17
C SER A 330 -2.09 3.45 -3.22
N LEU A 331 -3.36 3.65 -2.85
CA LEU A 331 -4.40 4.29 -3.66
C LEU A 331 -5.03 5.45 -2.85
N PRO A 332 -4.89 6.71 -3.31
CA PRO A 332 -5.52 7.86 -2.66
C PRO A 332 -6.98 8.02 -3.11
N LEU A 333 -7.88 8.23 -2.17
CA LEU A 333 -9.31 8.48 -2.39
C LEU A 333 -9.78 9.76 -1.69
N SER A 334 -10.88 10.35 -2.16
CA SER A 334 -11.49 11.56 -1.62
C SER A 334 -13.01 11.42 -1.60
N THR A 335 -13.69 12.05 -0.64
CA THR A 335 -15.14 12.34 -0.74
C THR A 335 -15.43 13.79 -1.14
N SER A 336 -14.47 14.71 -0.91
CA SER A 336 -14.57 16.12 -1.33
C SER A 336 -14.70 16.27 -2.84
N SER A 337 -15.87 16.71 -3.32
CA SER A 337 -16.15 16.83 -4.75
C SER A 337 -15.25 17.83 -5.47
N LYS A 338 -14.74 18.87 -4.78
CA LYS A 338 -13.86 19.90 -5.35
C LYS A 338 -12.42 19.44 -5.61
N PHE A 339 -12.02 18.23 -5.20
CA PHE A 339 -10.82 17.61 -5.76
C PHE A 339 -10.92 17.50 -7.30
N ARG A 340 -12.11 17.60 -7.94
CA ARG A 340 -12.33 17.64 -9.40
C ARG A 340 -11.47 18.62 -10.24
N PHE A 341 -10.67 19.52 -9.68
CA PHE A 341 -9.68 20.29 -10.44
C PHE A 341 -8.23 19.77 -10.22
N PRO A 342 -7.67 19.72 -9.00
CA PRO A 342 -6.34 19.12 -8.79
C PRO A 342 -6.29 17.61 -9.05
N ALA A 343 -7.34 16.85 -8.67
CA ALA A 343 -7.47 15.44 -9.02
C ALA A 343 -7.56 15.24 -10.52
N LYS A 344 -8.20 16.11 -11.31
CA LYS A 344 -8.18 15.97 -12.79
C LYS A 344 -6.74 15.95 -13.30
N ILE A 345 -5.86 16.81 -12.77
CA ILE A 345 -4.43 16.77 -13.11
C ILE A 345 -3.81 15.44 -12.66
N PHE A 346 -4.03 14.99 -11.43
CA PHE A 346 -3.50 13.71 -10.93
C PHE A 346 -4.21 12.44 -11.46
N HIS A 347 -5.28 12.57 -12.24
CA HIS A 347 -6.06 11.49 -12.85
C HIS A 347 -5.74 11.39 -14.35
N PHE A 348 -5.58 12.51 -15.05
CA PHE A 348 -5.07 12.55 -16.42
C PHE A 348 -3.53 12.45 -16.52
N ALA A 349 -2.80 12.79 -15.45
CA ALA A 349 -1.36 12.62 -15.32
C ALA A 349 -0.97 12.00 -13.95
N PRO A 350 -1.30 10.71 -13.66
CA PRO A 350 -1.01 10.07 -12.38
C PRO A 350 0.47 10.05 -11.98
N PHE A 351 1.37 10.04 -12.98
CA PHE A 351 2.81 10.13 -12.74
C PHE A 351 3.21 11.34 -11.89
N LEU A 352 2.48 12.47 -11.93
CA LEU A 352 2.75 13.63 -11.09
C LEU A 352 2.48 13.35 -9.60
N ARG A 353 1.50 12.50 -9.29
CA ARG A 353 1.25 12.02 -7.92
C ARG A 353 2.34 11.02 -7.51
N HIS A 354 2.75 10.14 -8.42
CA HIS A 354 3.79 9.15 -8.15
C HIS A 354 5.15 9.80 -7.87
N LEU A 355 5.53 10.83 -8.65
CA LEU A 355 6.73 11.66 -8.40
C LEU A 355 6.67 12.45 -7.08
N TYR A 356 5.48 12.75 -6.57
CA TYR A 356 5.31 13.30 -5.21
C TYR A 356 5.46 12.20 -4.15
N ASN A 357 4.81 11.05 -4.32
CA ASN A 357 4.92 9.91 -3.41
C ASN A 357 6.37 9.41 -3.28
N HIS A 358 7.15 9.45 -4.37
CA HIS A 358 8.59 9.18 -4.37
C HIS A 358 9.40 10.09 -3.44
N LYS A 359 8.99 11.36 -3.28
CA LYS A 359 9.63 12.29 -2.34
C LYS A 359 9.31 11.95 -0.89
N VAL A 360 8.09 11.50 -0.62
CA VAL A 360 7.60 11.10 0.72
C VAL A 360 8.25 9.77 1.14
N ALA A 361 8.16 8.73 0.31
CA ALA A 361 8.74 7.42 0.62
C ALA A 361 10.27 7.47 0.82
N ALA A 362 10.98 8.33 0.08
CA ALA A 362 12.43 8.50 0.25
C ALA A 362 12.84 9.10 1.61
N GLN A 363 11.91 9.71 2.35
CA GLN A 363 12.15 10.21 3.71
C GLN A 363 12.14 9.03 4.70
N ASP A 364 11.17 8.12 4.56
CA ASP A 364 11.05 6.92 5.39
C ASP A 364 12.16 5.91 5.09
N ILE A 365 12.34 5.55 3.82
CA ILE A 365 13.33 4.55 3.38
C ILE A 365 14.73 4.87 3.94
N ALA A 366 15.10 6.16 3.97
CA ALA A 366 16.39 6.62 4.47
C ALA A 366 16.63 6.32 5.96
N ILE A 367 15.55 6.22 6.74
CA ILE A 367 15.56 5.96 8.18
C ILE A 367 15.32 4.47 8.42
N LEU A 368 14.23 3.92 7.88
CA LEU A 368 13.73 2.57 8.17
C LEU A 368 14.68 1.46 7.67
N HIS A 369 15.37 1.65 6.54
CA HIS A 369 16.41 0.72 6.08
C HIS A 369 17.52 0.56 7.13
N ARG A 370 17.98 1.68 7.70
CA ARG A 370 19.04 1.65 8.71
C ARG A 370 18.51 1.23 10.08
N GLN A 371 17.28 1.57 10.43
CA GLN A 371 16.61 1.10 11.65
C GLN A 371 16.50 -0.44 11.64
N GLY A 372 15.99 -1.03 10.57
CA GLY A 372 15.93 -2.49 10.40
C GLY A 372 17.31 -3.15 10.48
N THR A 373 18.31 -2.56 9.83
CA THR A 373 19.70 -3.04 9.90
C THR A 373 20.27 -3.01 11.32
N ASN A 374 20.04 -1.94 12.09
CA ASN A 374 20.47 -1.84 13.49
C ASN A 374 19.72 -2.88 14.37
N LEU A 375 18.40 -3.00 14.21
CA LEU A 375 17.55 -3.95 14.93
C LEU A 375 17.91 -5.43 14.67
N ALA A 376 18.47 -5.75 13.50
CA ALA A 376 18.99 -7.07 13.16
C ALA A 376 20.48 -7.26 13.55
N ALA A 377 21.20 -6.20 13.89
CA ALA A 377 22.61 -6.26 14.28
C ALA A 377 22.79 -6.53 15.78
N GLU A 378 21.90 -6.01 16.62
CA GLU A 378 21.86 -6.21 18.07
C GLU A 378 21.05 -7.47 18.45
N ASP A 379 21.55 -8.26 19.40
CA ASP A 379 20.86 -9.45 19.94
C ASP A 379 19.72 -9.03 20.89
N PHE A 380 18.68 -8.39 20.34
CA PHE A 380 17.49 -8.00 21.06
C PHE A 380 16.65 -9.23 21.43
N ARG A 381 17.00 -9.87 22.55
CA ARG A 381 16.26 -10.95 23.22
C ARG A 381 14.89 -10.46 23.75
N GLY A 382 13.99 -10.18 22.81
CA GLY A 382 12.72 -9.49 22.97
C GLY A 382 12.80 -8.01 22.61
N TRP A 383 11.94 -7.55 21.68
CA TRP A 383 11.82 -6.14 21.24
C TRP A 383 11.63 -5.15 22.41
N LYS A 384 11.01 -5.61 23.50
CA LYS A 384 10.81 -4.90 24.78
C LYS A 384 12.11 -4.39 25.45
N LYS A 385 13.29 -4.79 24.95
CA LYS A 385 14.61 -4.30 25.37
C LYS A 385 15.28 -3.34 24.39
N GLY A 386 14.90 -3.35 23.12
CA GLY A 386 15.48 -2.50 22.08
C GLY A 386 14.73 -1.20 21.82
N PHE A 387 13.46 -1.12 22.25
CA PHE A 387 12.63 0.07 22.12
C PHE A 387 12.26 0.65 23.48
N TYR A 388 12.45 1.95 23.65
CA TYR A 388 11.88 2.73 24.74
C TYR A 388 10.73 3.58 24.21
N MET A 389 9.51 3.25 24.64
CA MET A 389 8.25 3.76 24.11
C MET A 389 7.38 4.32 25.24
N PRO A 390 7.59 5.59 25.66
CA PRO A 390 6.97 6.17 26.85
C PRO A 390 5.67 6.95 26.58
N THR A 391 5.23 7.09 25.32
CA THR A 391 4.19 8.06 24.92
C THR A 391 2.85 7.40 24.59
N ALA A 392 1.82 8.23 24.43
CA ALA A 392 0.51 7.78 23.95
C ALA A 392 0.47 7.46 22.44
N ALA A 393 1.43 7.95 21.64
CA ALA A 393 1.55 7.63 20.21
C ALA A 393 2.05 6.18 20.00
N ASP A 394 2.97 5.72 20.85
CA ASP A 394 3.57 4.39 20.78
C ASP A 394 2.56 3.22 20.94
N LYS A 395 1.32 3.50 21.36
CA LYS A 395 0.23 2.51 21.48
C LYS A 395 0.04 1.69 20.20
N GLY A 396 0.22 2.30 19.02
CA GLY A 396 0.14 1.61 17.73
C GLY A 396 1.16 0.48 17.60
N ILE A 397 2.43 0.81 17.81
CA ILE A 397 3.57 -0.12 17.81
C ILE A 397 3.36 -1.22 18.85
N LEU A 398 2.91 -0.86 20.06
CA LEU A 398 2.65 -1.82 21.15
C LEU A 398 1.54 -2.82 20.84
N VAL A 399 0.54 -2.48 20.04
CA VAL A 399 -0.50 -3.40 19.57
C VAL A 399 0.04 -4.31 18.47
N LEU A 400 0.69 -3.73 17.46
CA LEU A 400 1.29 -4.47 16.34
C LEU A 400 2.31 -5.51 16.84
N ARG A 401 3.20 -5.14 17.77
CA ARG A 401 4.17 -6.07 18.35
C ARG A 401 3.53 -7.19 19.19
N LYS A 402 2.42 -6.93 19.88
CA LYS A 402 1.65 -8.00 20.58
C LYS A 402 0.95 -8.94 19.61
N TRP A 403 0.45 -8.44 18.48
CA TRP A 403 -0.08 -9.30 17.41
C TRP A 403 1.05 -10.14 16.79
N LEU A 404 2.23 -9.55 16.53
CA LEU A 404 3.40 -10.30 16.05
C LEU A 404 3.85 -11.38 17.03
N GLU A 405 3.79 -11.13 18.35
CA GLU A 405 4.03 -12.17 19.37
C GLU A 405 3.04 -13.36 19.24
N LYS A 406 1.75 -13.11 18.96
CA LYS A 406 0.78 -14.18 18.64
C LYS A 406 1.03 -14.85 17.28
N ALA A 407 1.54 -14.11 16.29
CA ALA A 407 1.77 -14.59 14.92
C ALA A 407 3.13 -15.32 14.73
N GLY A 408 3.67 -15.91 15.80
CA GLY A 408 4.94 -16.66 15.78
C GLY A 408 6.21 -15.80 15.99
N GLY A 409 6.08 -14.58 16.50
CA GLY A 409 7.18 -13.67 16.83
C GLY A 409 7.71 -12.82 15.68
N GLY A 410 7.25 -13.04 14.45
CA GLY A 410 7.71 -12.35 13.24
C GLY A 410 7.02 -12.87 11.98
N VAL A 411 7.46 -12.41 10.81
CA VAL A 411 7.00 -12.91 9.52
C VAL A 411 7.47 -14.36 9.32
N GLN A 412 6.54 -15.27 9.04
CA GLN A 412 6.88 -16.64 8.63
C GLN A 412 7.14 -16.65 7.12
N TRP A 413 8.39 -16.85 6.73
CA TRP A 413 8.84 -16.84 5.33
C TRP A 413 8.64 -18.21 4.65
N GLY A 414 8.54 -18.20 3.33
CA GLY A 414 8.42 -19.38 2.49
C GLY A 414 9.67 -20.26 2.49
N PRO A 415 9.55 -21.53 2.01
CA PRO A 415 10.50 -22.61 2.29
C PRO A 415 11.91 -22.45 1.69
N ASN A 416 12.13 -21.44 0.83
CA ASN A 416 13.44 -21.18 0.19
C ASN A 416 14.21 -20.03 0.87
N VAL A 417 13.66 -19.42 1.93
CA VAL A 417 14.20 -18.21 2.57
C VAL A 417 14.69 -18.50 3.99
N ASP A 418 15.90 -18.01 4.30
CA ASP A 418 16.43 -18.04 5.66
C ASP A 418 15.64 -17.05 6.54
N SER A 419 14.97 -17.59 7.56
CA SER A 419 14.14 -16.81 8.50
C SER A 419 14.93 -16.11 9.59
N ARG A 420 16.25 -16.31 9.69
CA ARG A 420 17.12 -15.53 10.58
C ARG A 420 17.08 -14.05 10.19
N PRO A 421 17.20 -13.11 11.14
CA PRO A 421 17.37 -11.70 10.82
C PRO A 421 18.61 -11.52 9.94
N ILE A 422 18.40 -11.33 8.63
CA ILE A 422 19.49 -11.05 7.71
C ILE A 422 20.07 -9.71 8.14
N ARG A 423 21.35 -9.71 8.55
CA ARG A 423 22.15 -8.48 8.60
C ARG A 423 22.26 -7.96 7.17
N GLN A 424 21.29 -7.13 6.77
CA GLN A 424 21.31 -6.51 5.46
C GLN A 424 22.63 -5.77 5.31
N ALA A 425 23.35 -6.03 4.23
CA ALA A 425 24.45 -5.17 3.84
C ALA A 425 23.85 -3.77 3.64
N VAL A 426 24.38 -2.77 4.34
CA VAL A 426 23.88 -1.39 4.26
C VAL A 426 23.95 -0.94 2.80
N ILE A 427 22.79 -0.78 2.16
CA ILE A 427 22.71 -0.47 0.74
C ILE A 427 23.13 0.98 0.55
N ASN A 428 23.91 1.24 -0.51
CA ASN A 428 24.34 2.60 -0.81
C ASN A 428 23.12 3.51 -1.11
N ARG A 429 23.28 4.82 -0.91
CA ARG A 429 22.17 5.77 -1.11
C ARG A 429 21.66 5.80 -2.55
N GLU A 430 22.48 5.40 -3.53
CA GLU A 430 22.11 5.48 -4.94
C GLU A 430 21.08 4.43 -5.32
N THR A 431 21.33 3.16 -4.95
CA THR A 431 20.39 2.04 -5.12
C THR A 431 19.15 2.21 -4.25
N LEU A 432 19.32 2.64 -2.99
CA LEU A 432 18.23 2.76 -2.03
C LEU A 432 17.11 3.73 -2.50
N PHE A 433 17.49 4.83 -3.17
CA PHE A 433 16.55 5.82 -3.73
C PHE A 433 16.40 5.74 -5.25
N ASP A 434 16.83 4.65 -5.88
CA ASP A 434 16.51 4.36 -7.28
C ASP A 434 14.98 4.31 -7.42
N ASN A 435 14.41 5.19 -8.25
CA ASN A 435 12.97 5.21 -8.56
C ASN A 435 12.66 4.37 -9.79
N TYR A 436 13.66 4.13 -10.66
CA TYR A 436 13.50 3.40 -11.90
C TYR A 436 13.25 1.91 -11.67
N GLN A 437 14.14 1.27 -10.91
CA GLN A 437 14.07 -0.15 -10.58
C GLN A 437 12.89 -0.44 -9.63
N SER A 438 12.66 0.43 -8.64
CA SER A 438 11.64 0.21 -7.61
C SER A 438 10.19 0.47 -8.06
N HIS A 439 10.00 1.27 -9.13
CA HIS A 439 8.69 1.76 -9.57
C HIS A 439 8.59 2.04 -11.07
N THR A 440 9.38 2.99 -11.59
CA THR A 440 9.08 3.64 -12.88
C THR A 440 9.11 2.68 -14.06
N LYS A 441 10.00 1.67 -14.07
CA LYS A 441 10.03 0.64 -15.12
C LYS A 441 8.81 -0.28 -15.10
N HIS A 442 8.17 -0.44 -13.94
CA HIS A 442 6.99 -1.30 -13.73
C HIS A 442 5.67 -0.53 -13.87
N CYS A 443 5.66 0.77 -13.53
CA CYS A 443 4.45 1.57 -13.52
C CYS A 443 4.02 1.97 -14.95
N PRO A 444 2.79 1.65 -15.39
CA PRO A 444 2.30 1.95 -16.74
C PRO A 444 2.16 3.45 -17.02
N HIS A 445 2.08 4.28 -15.97
CA HIS A 445 2.00 5.74 -16.08
C HIS A 445 3.37 6.40 -16.11
N CYS A 446 4.32 5.94 -15.28
CA CYS A 446 5.62 6.59 -15.14
C CYS A 446 6.59 6.20 -16.25
N SER A 447 6.59 4.94 -16.70
CA SER A 447 7.34 4.48 -17.89
C SER A 447 7.01 5.32 -19.12
N LYS A 448 5.72 5.37 -19.49
CA LYS A 448 5.21 6.13 -20.64
C LYS A 448 5.40 7.65 -20.48
N ALA A 449 5.44 8.17 -19.26
CA ALA A 449 5.76 9.57 -19.01
C ALA A 449 7.26 9.86 -19.18
N LEU A 450 8.14 8.97 -18.70
CA LEU A 450 9.59 9.04 -18.89
C LEU A 450 9.96 8.96 -20.38
N GLU A 451 9.33 8.07 -21.15
CA GLU A 451 9.47 8.02 -22.61
C GLU A 451 9.12 9.37 -23.26
N ARG A 452 7.94 9.93 -22.95
CA ARG A 452 7.49 11.23 -23.46
C ARG A 452 8.43 12.37 -23.07
N VAL A 453 9.01 12.34 -21.86
CA VAL A 453 10.04 13.30 -21.43
C VAL A 453 11.31 13.14 -22.27
N LYS A 454 11.80 11.92 -22.50
CA LYS A 454 12.97 11.64 -23.35
C LYS A 454 12.78 12.12 -24.80
N TYR A 455 11.63 11.84 -25.40
CA TYR A 455 11.27 12.39 -26.73
C TYR A 455 11.20 13.92 -26.70
N GLY A 456 10.63 14.51 -25.64
CA GLY A 456 10.59 15.96 -25.43
C GLY A 456 11.97 16.60 -25.33
N ILE A 457 12.94 15.96 -24.66
CA ILE A 457 14.33 16.43 -24.56
C ILE A 457 14.98 16.48 -25.95
N VAL A 458 14.78 15.44 -26.78
CA VAL A 458 15.30 15.42 -28.16
C VAL A 458 14.65 16.52 -29.00
N LEU A 459 13.32 16.65 -28.97
CA LEU A 459 12.60 17.68 -29.72
C LEU A 459 12.99 19.11 -29.29
N ALA A 460 13.10 19.38 -27.98
CA ALA A 460 13.50 20.69 -27.47
C ALA A 460 14.96 21.04 -27.79
N LYS A 461 15.87 20.05 -27.84
CA LYS A 461 17.24 20.25 -28.35
C LYS A 461 17.24 20.61 -29.84
N ILE A 462 16.48 19.89 -30.67
CA ILE A 462 16.35 20.18 -32.10
C ILE A 462 15.79 21.59 -32.31
N LEU A 463 14.72 21.96 -31.59
CA LEU A 463 14.13 23.30 -31.67
C LEU A 463 15.10 24.40 -31.20
N ALA A 464 15.87 24.16 -30.14
CA ALA A 464 16.88 25.11 -29.67
C ALA A 464 17.96 25.37 -30.74
N VAL A 465 18.48 24.30 -31.37
CA VAL A 465 19.52 24.39 -32.41
C VAL A 465 18.98 25.01 -33.70
N LEU A 466 17.78 24.61 -34.16
CA LEU A 466 17.15 25.19 -35.35
C LEU A 466 16.83 26.66 -35.16
N SER A 467 16.32 27.05 -33.98
CA SER A 467 16.03 28.46 -33.67
C SER A 467 17.30 29.30 -33.54
N LEU A 468 18.39 28.75 -32.96
CA LEU A 468 19.68 29.43 -32.95
C LEU A 468 20.22 29.62 -34.36
N THR A 469 20.16 28.58 -35.20
CA THR A 469 20.57 28.63 -36.61
C THR A 469 19.75 29.64 -37.39
N ALA A 470 18.43 29.69 -37.20
CA ALA A 470 17.55 30.68 -37.83
C ALA A 470 17.85 32.11 -37.37
N SER A 471 18.15 32.32 -36.09
CA SER A 471 18.57 33.63 -35.54
C SER A 471 19.90 34.09 -36.17
N VAL A 472 20.89 33.19 -36.28
CA VAL A 472 22.17 33.46 -36.94
C VAL A 472 21.98 33.75 -38.43
N VAL A 473 21.26 32.90 -39.17
CA VAL A 473 20.99 33.08 -40.60
C VAL A 473 20.29 34.41 -40.87
N ALA A 474 19.29 34.77 -40.05
CA ALA A 474 18.61 36.06 -40.15
C ALA A 474 19.54 37.26 -39.87
N TYR A 475 20.64 37.08 -39.14
CA TYR A 475 21.65 38.12 -38.87
C TYR A 475 22.71 38.23 -39.99
N VAL A 476 23.18 37.12 -40.58
CA VAL A 476 24.27 37.16 -41.58
C VAL A 476 23.82 37.25 -43.04
N VAL A 477 22.58 36.89 -43.38
CA VAL A 477 22.10 36.91 -44.78
C VAL A 477 21.53 38.29 -45.14
N PRO A 478 22.10 39.02 -46.12
CA PRO A 478 21.53 40.28 -46.58
C PRO A 478 20.17 40.07 -47.24
N THR A 479 19.21 40.94 -46.97
CA THR A 479 17.91 40.92 -47.66
C THR A 479 18.01 41.61 -49.02
N ALA A 480 17.06 41.35 -49.91
CA ALA A 480 16.93 42.10 -51.17
C ALA A 480 16.62 43.61 -50.97
N ALA A 481 16.28 44.04 -49.75
CA ALA A 481 16.14 45.44 -49.35
C ALA A 481 17.38 45.97 -48.59
N GLY A 482 18.50 45.26 -48.63
CA GLY A 482 19.75 45.60 -47.93
C GLY A 482 19.85 45.03 -46.52
N TRP A 483 20.69 45.65 -45.69
CA TRP A 483 20.95 45.26 -44.29
C TRP A 483 19.81 45.57 -43.31
N VAL A 484 18.59 45.83 -43.79
CA VAL A 484 17.38 45.96 -42.96
C VAL A 484 16.89 44.57 -42.56
N VAL A 485 17.70 43.86 -41.78
CA VAL A 485 17.28 42.69 -41.03
C VAL A 485 16.18 43.13 -40.06
N PRO A 486 14.99 42.50 -40.04
CA PRO A 486 14.03 42.75 -38.98
C PRO A 486 14.64 42.28 -37.66
N VAL A 487 15.04 43.22 -36.80
CA VAL A 487 15.63 42.92 -35.48
C VAL A 487 14.70 42.02 -34.67
N SER A 488 13.39 42.19 -34.85
CA SER A 488 12.33 41.31 -34.34
C SER A 488 12.48 39.84 -34.74
N SER A 489 12.98 39.51 -35.93
CA SER A 489 13.21 38.13 -36.37
C SER A 489 14.43 37.51 -35.68
N VAL A 490 15.56 38.21 -35.62
CA VAL A 490 16.77 37.74 -34.92
C VAL A 490 16.47 37.54 -33.43
N VAL A 491 15.82 38.52 -32.80
CA VAL A 491 15.39 38.46 -31.39
C VAL A 491 14.35 37.36 -31.17
N GLY A 492 13.35 37.21 -32.04
CA GLY A 492 12.31 36.18 -31.91
C GLY A 492 12.86 34.76 -31.94
N TRP A 493 13.72 34.46 -32.93
CA TRP A 493 14.40 33.17 -33.01
C TRP A 493 15.41 32.95 -31.86
N GLY A 494 16.10 34.00 -31.41
CA GLY A 494 16.98 33.94 -30.25
C GLY A 494 16.23 33.61 -28.96
N VAL A 495 15.12 34.30 -28.69
CA VAL A 495 14.24 34.04 -27.55
C VAL A 495 13.65 32.62 -27.62
N LEU A 496 13.22 32.15 -28.78
CA LEU A 496 12.72 30.77 -28.94
C LEU A 496 13.81 29.72 -28.66
N SER A 497 15.06 29.98 -29.06
CA SER A 497 16.20 29.11 -28.72
C SER A 497 16.45 29.06 -27.21
N ILE A 498 16.47 30.21 -26.54
CA ILE A 498 16.65 30.34 -25.08
C ILE A 498 15.53 29.61 -24.33
N LEU A 499 14.26 29.83 -24.71
CA LEU A 499 13.11 29.14 -24.11
C LEU A 499 13.18 27.63 -24.31
N SER A 500 13.59 27.17 -25.51
CA SER A 500 13.79 25.74 -25.79
C SER A 500 14.91 25.15 -24.92
N TRP A 501 15.99 25.87 -24.67
CA TRP A 501 17.08 25.44 -23.79
C TRP A 501 16.64 25.36 -22.32
N PHE A 502 15.83 26.31 -21.84
CA PHE A 502 15.17 26.18 -20.53
C PHE A 502 14.22 24.98 -20.46
N SER A 503 13.47 24.68 -21.52
CA SER A 503 12.65 23.46 -21.61
C SER A 503 13.48 22.19 -21.55
N VAL A 504 14.64 22.12 -22.22
CA VAL A 504 15.59 20.99 -22.11
C VAL A 504 16.03 20.80 -20.64
N ARG A 505 16.39 21.87 -19.93
CA ARG A 505 16.78 21.80 -18.52
C ARG A 505 15.63 21.34 -17.61
N ALA A 506 14.41 21.84 -17.83
CA ALA A 506 13.24 21.43 -17.07
C ALA A 506 12.88 19.95 -17.29
N LEU A 507 12.94 19.48 -18.54
CA LEU A 507 12.68 18.08 -18.89
C LEU A 507 13.77 17.13 -18.33
N TYR A 508 15.05 17.52 -18.34
CA TYR A 508 16.09 16.77 -17.65
C TYR A 508 15.85 16.68 -16.14
N SER A 509 15.32 17.74 -15.51
CA SER A 509 14.92 17.68 -14.10
C SER A 509 13.71 16.76 -13.84
N MET A 510 12.83 16.56 -14.82
CA MET A 510 11.75 15.57 -14.75
C MET A 510 12.28 14.15 -14.96
N GLU A 511 13.16 13.94 -15.93
CA GLU A 511 13.85 12.66 -16.17
C GLU A 511 14.59 12.20 -14.91
N GLY A 512 15.36 13.07 -14.28
CA GLY A 512 16.05 12.77 -13.02
C GLY A 512 15.11 12.26 -11.93
N ALA A 513 13.94 12.89 -11.76
CA ALA A 513 12.95 12.48 -10.76
C ALA A 513 12.31 11.11 -11.04
N PHE A 514 12.22 10.68 -12.30
CA PHE A 514 11.80 9.33 -12.67
C PHE A 514 12.87 8.27 -12.41
N MET A 515 14.15 8.65 -12.49
CA MET A 515 15.29 7.76 -12.28
C MET A 515 15.62 7.59 -10.80
N GLN A 516 15.65 8.67 -10.01
CA GLN A 516 16.13 8.66 -8.62
C GLN A 516 15.51 9.80 -7.79
N THR A 517 15.30 9.56 -6.49
CA THR A 517 15.07 10.63 -5.52
C THR A 517 16.36 10.91 -4.75
N GLN A 518 16.62 12.16 -4.34
CA GLN A 518 17.55 12.42 -3.25
C GLN A 518 16.81 13.02 -2.05
N TRP A 519 16.93 12.37 -0.89
CA TRP A 519 16.45 12.93 0.38
C TRP A 519 17.60 13.37 1.29
N ARG A 520 17.34 14.42 2.06
CA ARG A 520 18.07 14.88 3.25
C ARG A 520 17.03 15.44 4.23
N HIS A 521 17.24 15.27 5.54
CA HIS A 521 16.39 15.93 6.54
C HIS A 521 16.47 17.45 6.39
N ALA A 522 15.34 18.16 6.59
CA ALA A 522 15.21 19.58 6.23
C ALA A 522 16.30 20.49 6.85
N ASP A 523 16.68 20.22 8.10
CA ASP A 523 17.65 21.00 8.87
C ASP A 523 19.12 20.70 8.51
N ASN A 524 19.38 19.60 7.81
CA ASN A 524 20.73 19.08 7.58
C ASN A 524 21.42 19.78 6.39
N LYS A 525 21.91 21.00 6.64
CA LYS A 525 22.59 21.86 5.66
C LYS A 525 23.98 21.38 5.18
N LYS A 526 24.50 20.26 5.69
CA LYS A 526 25.79 19.68 5.24
C LYS A 526 25.58 18.36 4.50
N LEU A 527 26.39 18.12 3.48
CA LEU A 527 26.71 16.75 3.10
C LEU A 527 27.50 16.13 4.25
N VAL A 528 26.95 15.08 4.86
CA VAL A 528 27.77 14.01 5.41
C VAL A 528 27.78 12.93 4.33
N GLU A 529 28.84 12.96 3.51
CA GLU A 529 29.21 11.81 2.70
C GLU A 529 29.71 10.76 3.69
N PHE A 530 28.87 9.78 3.99
CA PHE A 530 29.28 8.57 4.68
C PHE A 530 30.04 7.72 3.67
N ILE A 531 31.37 7.75 3.80
CA ILE A 531 32.35 6.91 3.10
C ILE A 531 32.17 5.45 3.53
#